data_AF-A0A8J7BIH8-F1
#
_entry.id   AF-A0A8J7BIH8-F1
#
_cell.length_a   1.000
_cell.length_b   1.000
_cell.length_c   1.000
_cell.angle_alpha   90.00
_cell.angle_beta   90.00
_cell.angle_gamma   90.00
#
_symmetry.space_group_name_H-M   'P 1'
#
loop_
_entity.id
_entity.type
_entity.pdbx_description
1 polymer ?
#
loop_
_entity_poly.entity_id
_entity_poly.type
_entity_poly.pdbx_seq_one_letter_code
_entity_poly.pdbx_strand_id
1 'polypeptide(L)' 'MRDALLTTVPTKKPKVSVVMDEELKAALEAWAAQESRTVSNLCELILRDAARENGYLK' A
#
# COMPACT_ATOMS: atom_id res chain seq x y z
N MET A 1 -19.35 11.85 0.39
CA MET A 1 -18.46 12.23 -0.73
C MET A 1 -17.14 12.74 -0.14
N ARG A 2 -16.13 11.87 -0.04
CA ARG A 2 -14.77 12.23 0.38
C ARG A 2 -13.82 11.95 -0.79
N ASP A 3 -14.02 12.68 -1.86
CA ASP A 3 -13.03 12.86 -2.92
C ASP A 3 -12.34 14.19 -2.65
N ALA A 4 -11.21 14.17 -1.94
CA ALA A 4 -10.31 15.30 -1.91
C ALA A 4 -8.91 14.84 -1.51
N LEU A 5 -7.95 15.09 -2.41
CA LEU A 5 -6.51 15.19 -2.16
C LEU A 5 -5.67 13.90 -2.26
N LEU A 6 -5.75 13.21 -3.41
CA LEU A 6 -4.55 12.57 -3.96
C LEU A 6 -3.97 13.49 -5.04
N THR A 7 -3.23 14.48 -4.56
CA THR A 7 -2.47 15.45 -5.36
C THR A 7 -1.58 14.72 -6.36
N THR A 8 -1.66 15.19 -7.59
CA THR A 8 -1.12 14.63 -8.81
C THR A 8 0.40 14.70 -8.89
N VAL A 9 1.08 13.67 -8.40
CA VAL A 9 2.30 13.20 -9.07
C VAL A 9 1.86 12.12 -10.07
N PRO A 10 2.08 12.29 -11.39
CA PRO A 10 1.78 11.24 -12.35
C PRO A 10 2.80 10.11 -12.18
N THR A 11 2.60 9.29 -11.16
CA THR A 11 3.26 8.00 -11.08
C THR A 11 2.68 7.16 -12.22
N LYS A 12 3.50 6.89 -13.24
CA LYS A 12 3.16 6.03 -14.40
C LYS A 12 2.85 4.57 -14.02
N LYS A 13 2.77 4.26 -12.71
CA LYS A 13 2.51 2.92 -12.20
C LYS A 13 1.00 2.64 -12.27
N PRO A 14 0.59 1.41 -12.66
CA PRO A 14 -0.79 0.96 -12.51
C PRO A 14 -1.26 1.16 -11.06
N LYS A 15 -2.50 1.64 -10.88
CA LYS A 15 -3.09 1.92 -9.57
C LYS A 15 -4.17 0.90 -9.24
N VAL A 16 -4.23 0.51 -7.96
CA VAL A 16 -5.30 -0.30 -7.38
C VAL A 16 -5.76 0.37 -6.08
N SER A 17 -7.05 0.31 -5.79
CA SER A 17 -7.62 0.74 -4.51
C SER A 17 -7.94 -0.48 -3.66
N VAL A 18 -7.54 -0.46 -2.39
CA VAL A 18 -7.79 -1.55 -1.43
C VAL A 18 -8.73 -1.03 -0.34
N VAL A 19 -9.72 -1.86 0.02
CA VAL A 19 -10.60 -1.63 1.16
C VAL A 19 -10.20 -2.61 2.25
N MET A 20 -10.08 -2.11 3.47
CA MET A 20 -9.74 -2.87 4.66
C MET A 20 -10.45 -2.24 5.86
N ASP A 21 -10.55 -2.99 6.96
CA ASP A 21 -11.07 -2.46 8.21
C ASP A 21 -10.10 -1.42 8.84
N GLU A 22 -10.61 -0.73 9.86
CA GLU A 22 -9.89 0.34 10.55
C GLU A 22 -8.69 -0.18 11.34
N GLU A 23 -8.81 -1.37 11.94
CA GLU A 23 -7.76 -1.99 12.75
C GLU A 23 -6.54 -2.34 11.89
N LEU A 24 -6.75 -3.01 10.76
CA LEU A 24 -5.69 -3.37 9.82
C LEU A 24 -5.03 -2.12 9.24
N LYS A 25 -5.82 -1.10 8.89
CA LYS A 25 -5.27 0.16 8.38
C LYS A 25 -4.35 0.82 9.41
N ALA A 26 -4.79 0.92 10.66
CA ALA A 26 -4.02 1.54 11.75
C ALA A 26 -2.72 0.76 12.01
N ALA A 27 -2.78 -0.58 11.99
CA ALA A 27 -1.60 -1.43 12.14
C ALA A 27 -0.57 -1.19 11.01
N LEU A 28 -1.02 -1.10 9.75
CA LEU A 28 -0.14 -0.83 8.60
C LEU A 28 0.44 0.59 8.64
N GLU A 29 -0.32 1.58 9.09
CA GLU A 29 0.16 2.96 9.31
C GLU A 29 1.26 3.02 10.37
N ALA A 30 1.05 2.35 11.50
CA ALA A 30 2.04 2.26 12.58
C ALA A 30 3.32 1.57 12.12
N TRP A 31 3.21 0.45 11.40
CA TRP A 31 4.36 -0.27 10.86
C TRP A 31 5.13 0.59 9.84
N ALA A 32 4.43 1.22 8.90
CA ALA A 32 5.06 2.09 7.91
C ALA A 32 5.83 3.26 8.57
N ALA A 33 5.27 3.84 9.63
CA ALA A 33 5.92 4.90 10.40
C ALA A 33 7.21 4.42 11.10
N GLN A 34 7.19 3.23 11.70
CA GLN A 34 8.38 2.64 12.33
C GLN A 34 9.54 2.44 11.33
N GLU A 35 9.22 2.09 10.09
CA GLU A 35 10.21 1.88 9.03
C GLU A 35 10.47 3.12 8.15
N SER A 36 9.99 4.31 8.57
CA SER A 36 10.15 5.57 7.85
C SER A 36 9.73 5.50 6.36
N ARG A 37 8.60 4.82 6.08
CA ARG A 37 8.05 4.65 4.72
C ARG A 37 6.58 5.02 4.65
N THR A 38 6.06 5.17 3.44
CA THR A 38 4.62 5.34 3.22
C THR A 38 3.90 4.00 3.31
N VAL A 39 2.62 4.02 3.71
CA VAL A 39 1.76 2.83 3.72
C VAL A 39 1.69 2.19 2.34
N SER A 40 1.61 2.98 1.27
CA SER A 40 1.59 2.46 -0.10
C SER A 40 2.86 1.70 -0.46
N ASN A 41 4.05 2.16 -0.01
CA ASN A 41 5.31 1.46 -0.23
C ASN A 41 5.39 0.17 0.59
N LEU A 42 4.93 0.20 1.85
CA LEU A 42 4.84 -0.98 2.70
C LEU A 42 3.93 -2.05 2.05
N CYS A 43 2.73 -1.65 1.62
CA CYS A 43 1.80 -2.55 0.93
C CYS A 43 2.40 -3.08 -0.38
N GLU A 44 3.09 -2.25 -1.18
CA GLU A 44 3.76 -2.71 -2.40
C GLU A 44 4.80 -3.81 -2.10
N LEU A 45 5.55 -3.69 -1.00
CA LEU A 45 6.53 -4.71 -0.59
C LEU A 45 5.86 -6.01 -0.14
N ILE A 46 4.90 -5.93 0.79
CA ILE A 46 4.15 -7.09 1.29
C ILE A 46 3.50 -7.84 0.12
N LEU A 47 2.84 -7.13 -0.80
CA LEU A 47 2.18 -7.74 -1.95
C LEU A 47 3.17 -8.36 -2.94
N ARG A 48 4.35 -7.74 -3.14
CA ARG A 48 5.41 -8.32 -3.99
C ARG A 48 5.95 -9.60 -3.40
N ASP A 49 6.22 -9.63 -2.10
CA ASP A 49 6.77 -10.80 -1.43
C ASP A 49 5.74 -11.94 -1.40
N ALA A 50 4.49 -11.64 -1.04
CA ALA A 50 3.40 -12.61 -1.13
C ALA A 50 3.22 -13.16 -2.55
N ALA A 51 3.30 -12.32 -3.58
CA ALA A 51 3.21 -12.77 -4.97
C ALA A 51 4.39 -13.68 -5.36
N ARG A 52 5.61 -13.42 -4.87
CA ARG A 52 6.77 -14.29 -5.10
C ARG A 52 6.64 -15.62 -4.39
N GLU A 53 6.30 -15.60 -3.10
CA GLU A 53 6.11 -16.79 -2.28
C GLU A 53 5.05 -17.74 -2.86
N ASN A 54 4.03 -17.17 -3.50
CA ASN A 54 2.96 -17.93 -4.17
C ASN A 54 3.21 -18.18 -5.67
N GLY A 55 4.39 -17.82 -6.21
CA GLY A 55 4.78 -18.09 -7.59
C GLY A 55 4.10 -17.24 -8.67
N TYR A 56 3.40 -16.16 -8.28
CA TYR A 56 2.78 -15.20 -9.20
C TYR A 56 3.76 -14.12 -9.69
N LEU A 57 4.91 -13.97 -9.03
CA LEU A 57 5.98 -13.07 -9.42
C LEU A 57 7.32 -13.81 -9.33
N LYS A 58 8.20 -13.62 -10.33
CA LYS A 58 9.54 -14.23 -10.36
C LYS A 58 10.58 -13.37 -9.65
#